data_AF-A0A3B5QZN0-F1
#
_entry.id   AF-A0A3B5QZN0-F1
#
_cell.length_a   1.000
_cell.length_b   1.000
_cell.length_c   1.000
_cell.angle_alpha   90.00
_cell.angle_beta   90.00
_cell.angle_gamma   90.00
#
_symmetry.space_group_name_H-M   'P 1'
#
loop_
_entity.id
_entity.type
_entity.pdbx_description
1 polymer ?
#
loop_
_entity_poly.entity_id
_entity_poly.type
_entity_poly.pdbx_seq_one_letter_code
_entity_poly.pdbx_strand_id
1 'polypeptide(L)'
;MANSSLPLPPLELQTWCSESNVNPAYAVVVSGVPMDTSIADVEELLETVKAFGRVRVRAQKSVPQLKTDILLCECRNPVDPSKAPPEIFPHTGELPWKLTLLTEPAEEPDEFAIKLKRLLESEGKTLADIEPLLSQESNLKQEHPSSIIRAVGELLEKVRPPQENNAFRRLRVFSGVTPTPAGEETLENWLEQAQLMLDECDCSAKEKRKRIVESVKGPALEIIQAIRCNDPDTPPQKFLEAIENVFGTTESGEDLYFAFRSMQQNPNERLSDFVRRLEKVLTKAVQKGGVPPALRDRARAEQLLRGAVESDIMLLQLRLKERLHNPPSFMALLSEVRADEDQKMLRRHTTSLQIRTTLVSRNGRWDRSWSSFIAVRLKLVIHGGVSNPFLVVVLGAAIIGTAIPRTNANRVSSGLQRLKSQRTALITQETE
;
A
#
# COMPACT_ATOMS: atom_id res chain seq x y z
N MET A 1 -14.84 -53.96 -32.76
CA MET A 1 -14.24 -55.09 -33.48
C MET A 1 -12.75 -54.95 -33.30
N ALA A 2 -12.14 -55.90 -32.59
CA ALA A 2 -10.81 -55.79 -32.02
C ALA A 2 -9.72 -55.90 -33.10
N ASN A 3 -8.70 -55.05 -32.99
CA ASN A 3 -7.48 -55.04 -33.81
C ASN A 3 -6.74 -56.37 -33.68
N SER A 4 -7.03 -57.31 -34.58
CA SER A 4 -6.34 -58.59 -34.70
C SER A 4 -5.16 -58.46 -35.68
N SER A 5 -4.09 -57.81 -35.22
CA SER A 5 -2.73 -57.90 -35.75
C SER A 5 -1.88 -56.99 -34.88
N LEU A 6 -1.38 -57.47 -33.75
CA LEU A 6 -0.43 -56.73 -32.93
C LEU A 6 0.98 -57.02 -33.47
N PRO A 7 1.58 -56.14 -34.31
CA PRO A 7 3.02 -56.17 -34.49
C PRO A 7 3.68 -55.89 -33.13
N LEU A 8 4.77 -56.59 -32.81
CA LEU A 8 5.55 -56.29 -31.62
C LEU A 8 5.96 -54.81 -31.68
N PRO A 9 5.65 -53.99 -30.66
CA PRO A 9 6.05 -52.59 -30.64
C PRO A 9 7.58 -52.48 -30.70
N PRO A 10 8.16 -51.41 -31.29
CA PRO A 10 9.60 -51.27 -31.49
C PRO A 10 10.44 -51.43 -30.21
N LEU A 11 9.91 -50.96 -29.08
CA LEU A 11 10.49 -51.11 -27.74
C LEU A 11 10.59 -52.58 -27.27
N GLU A 12 9.58 -53.40 -27.59
CA GLU A 12 9.61 -54.84 -27.30
C GLU A 12 10.61 -55.56 -28.21
N LEU A 13 10.77 -55.11 -29.46
CA LEU A 13 11.73 -55.67 -30.40
C LEU A 13 13.18 -55.45 -29.93
N GLN A 14 13.49 -54.25 -29.44
CA GLN A 14 14.82 -53.92 -28.91
C GLN A 14 15.18 -54.75 -27.68
N THR A 15 14.19 -54.99 -26.81
CA THR A 15 14.33 -55.84 -25.63
C THR A 15 14.57 -57.29 -26.05
N TRP A 16 13.78 -57.79 -27.01
CA TRP A 16 13.88 -59.17 -27.49
C TRP A 16 15.20 -59.47 -28.23
N CYS A 17 15.72 -58.49 -28.98
CA CYS A 17 17.06 -58.57 -29.58
C CYS A 17 18.15 -58.69 -28.51
N SER A 18 18.04 -57.91 -27.44
CA SER A 18 19.00 -57.92 -26.33
C SER A 18 18.99 -59.25 -25.59
N GLU A 19 17.80 -59.80 -25.31
CA GLU A 19 17.63 -61.11 -24.66
C GLU A 19 18.17 -62.27 -25.52
N SER A 20 18.01 -62.16 -26.84
CA SER A 20 18.41 -63.21 -27.79
C SER A 20 19.84 -63.04 -28.32
N ASN A 21 20.59 -62.06 -27.81
CA ASN A 21 21.95 -61.70 -28.22
C ASN A 21 22.09 -61.46 -29.74
N VAL A 22 21.10 -60.79 -30.34
CA VAL A 22 21.07 -60.41 -31.76
C VAL A 22 21.28 -58.91 -31.89
N ASN A 23 22.15 -58.49 -32.81
CA ASN A 23 22.36 -57.06 -33.07
C ASN A 23 21.10 -56.46 -33.76
N PRO A 24 20.47 -55.42 -33.19
CA PRO A 24 19.32 -54.74 -33.77
C PRO A 24 19.46 -54.35 -35.25
N ALA A 25 20.66 -53.96 -35.69
CA ALA A 25 20.92 -53.57 -37.08
C ALA A 25 20.81 -54.73 -38.09
N TYR A 26 20.80 -55.97 -37.60
CA TYR A 26 20.75 -57.21 -38.39
C TYR A 26 19.49 -58.03 -38.09
N ALA A 27 18.58 -57.50 -37.25
CA ALA A 27 17.42 -58.22 -36.77
C ALA A 27 16.18 -57.95 -37.63
N VAL A 28 15.44 -59.01 -37.95
CA VAL A 28 14.12 -58.95 -38.58
C VAL A 28 13.16 -59.80 -37.77
N VAL A 29 11.99 -59.26 -37.44
CA VAL A 29 10.92 -60.04 -36.83
C VAL A 29 9.91 -60.44 -37.88
N VAL A 30 9.60 -61.72 -37.94
CA VAL A 30 8.60 -62.29 -38.84
C VAL A 30 7.40 -62.70 -38.02
N SER A 31 6.22 -62.20 -38.38
CA SER A 31 4.96 -62.48 -37.68
C SER A 31 3.95 -63.14 -38.62
N GLY A 32 3.14 -64.05 -38.07
CA GLY A 32 2.12 -64.77 -38.83
C GLY A 32 2.59 -66.10 -39.44
N VAL A 33 3.68 -66.67 -38.92
CA VAL A 33 4.23 -67.95 -39.39
C VAL A 33 3.39 -69.10 -38.82
N PRO A 34 2.79 -70.00 -39.61
CA PRO A 34 2.05 -71.15 -39.09
C PRO A 34 2.95 -72.08 -38.24
N MET A 35 2.43 -72.59 -37.12
CA MET A 35 3.19 -73.44 -36.16
C MET A 35 3.73 -74.75 -36.75
N ASP A 36 3.19 -75.21 -37.88
CA ASP A 36 3.62 -76.40 -38.62
C ASP A 36 4.73 -76.12 -39.64
N THR A 37 5.15 -74.86 -39.78
CA THR A 37 6.22 -74.46 -40.70
C THR A 37 7.59 -74.80 -40.10
N SER A 38 8.45 -75.48 -40.87
CA SER A 38 9.80 -75.79 -40.39
C SER A 38 10.69 -74.54 -40.41
N ILE A 39 11.65 -74.46 -39.48
CA ILE A 39 12.63 -73.36 -39.43
C ILE A 39 13.43 -73.26 -40.74
N ALA A 40 13.71 -74.39 -41.39
CA ALA A 40 14.44 -74.42 -42.66
C ALA A 40 13.66 -73.73 -43.79
N ASP A 41 12.34 -73.96 -43.86
CA ASP A 41 11.47 -73.33 -44.86
C ASP A 41 11.36 -71.81 -44.63
N VAL A 42 11.33 -71.38 -43.36
CA VAL A 42 11.34 -69.96 -43.01
C VAL A 42 12.65 -69.30 -43.43
N GLU A 43 13.79 -69.92 -43.13
CA GLU A 43 15.11 -69.39 -43.51
C GLU A 43 15.24 -69.32 -45.04
N GLU A 44 14.88 -70.37 -45.77
CA GLU A 44 14.91 -70.40 -47.24
C GLU A 44 14.04 -69.29 -47.86
N LEU A 45 12.84 -69.08 -47.33
CA LEU A 45 11.95 -68.05 -47.82
C LEU A 45 12.49 -66.64 -47.54
N LEU A 46 13.03 -66.39 -46.35
CA LEU A 46 13.62 -65.08 -46.02
C LEU A 46 14.88 -64.79 -46.84
N GLU A 47 15.65 -65.82 -47.20
CA GLU A 47 16.82 -65.70 -48.08
C GLU A 47 16.45 -65.30 -49.52
N THR A 48 15.19 -65.46 -49.95
CA THR A 48 14.72 -64.92 -51.24
C THR A 48 14.79 -63.39 -51.30
N VAL A 49 14.72 -62.72 -50.14
CA VAL A 49 14.88 -61.28 -50.02
C VAL A 49 16.37 -60.94 -50.03
N LYS A 50 16.88 -60.58 -51.21
CA LYS A 50 18.30 -60.25 -51.44
C LYS A 50 18.91 -59.26 -50.43
N ALA A 51 18.08 -58.38 -49.86
CA ALA A 51 18.50 -57.40 -48.86
C ALA A 51 19.03 -58.05 -47.56
N PHE A 52 18.49 -59.21 -47.16
CA PHE A 52 18.82 -59.86 -45.88
C PHE A 52 20.08 -60.74 -45.97
N GLY A 53 20.40 -61.25 -47.15
CA GLY A 53 21.49 -62.22 -47.31
C GLY A 53 21.14 -63.54 -46.63
N ARG A 54 22.11 -64.17 -45.95
CA ARG A 54 21.88 -65.41 -45.20
C ARG A 54 21.08 -65.12 -43.93
N VAL A 55 20.03 -65.90 -43.66
CA VAL A 55 19.13 -65.67 -42.52
C VAL A 55 19.18 -66.83 -41.54
N ARG A 56 19.17 -66.53 -40.24
CA ARG A 56 19.08 -67.53 -39.17
C ARG A 56 18.01 -67.19 -38.17
N VAL A 57 17.14 -68.16 -37.84
CA VAL A 57 16.17 -67.99 -36.75
C VAL A 57 16.89 -68.11 -35.40
N ARG A 58 16.75 -67.10 -34.53
CA ARG A 58 17.43 -66.99 -33.24
C ARG A 58 16.52 -67.19 -32.04
N ALA A 59 15.27 -66.75 -32.15
CA ALA A 59 14.26 -66.95 -31.13
C ALA A 59 12.88 -67.13 -31.75
N GLN A 60 12.00 -67.84 -31.04
CA GLN A 60 10.63 -68.12 -31.45
C GLN A 60 9.70 -67.87 -30.27
N LYS A 61 8.61 -67.14 -30.52
CA LYS A 61 7.54 -66.89 -29.56
C LYS A 61 6.22 -67.35 -30.15
N SER A 62 5.64 -68.37 -29.53
CA SER A 62 4.38 -68.94 -29.98
C SER A 62 3.18 -68.10 -29.54
N VAL A 63 2.22 -67.94 -30.45
CA VAL A 63 0.93 -67.27 -30.20
C VAL A 63 -0.19 -68.29 -30.38
N PRO A 64 -0.53 -69.09 -29.33
CA PRO A 64 -1.49 -70.19 -29.44
C PRO A 64 -2.89 -69.76 -29.89
N GLN A 65 -3.27 -68.52 -29.57
CA GLN A 65 -4.57 -67.93 -29.92
C GLN A 65 -4.79 -67.81 -31.43
N LEU A 66 -3.70 -67.62 -32.19
CA LEU A 66 -3.74 -67.44 -33.65
C LEU A 66 -3.18 -68.66 -34.41
N LYS A 67 -2.71 -69.70 -33.69
CA LYS A 67 -1.96 -70.84 -34.27
C LYS A 67 -0.74 -70.41 -35.11
N THR A 68 -0.15 -69.28 -34.76
CA THR A 68 1.02 -68.72 -35.45
C THR A 68 2.16 -68.47 -34.48
N ASP A 69 3.38 -68.48 -34.99
CA ASP A 69 4.59 -68.08 -34.32
C ASP A 69 5.07 -66.70 -34.78
N ILE A 70 5.81 -66.05 -33.89
CA ILE A 70 6.61 -64.86 -34.16
C ILE A 70 8.07 -65.29 -34.05
N LEU A 71 8.86 -65.02 -35.08
CA LEU A 71 10.24 -65.45 -35.19
C LEU A 71 11.16 -64.23 -35.22
N LEU A 72 12.23 -64.26 -34.42
CA LEU A 72 13.34 -63.32 -34.49
C LEU A 72 14.44 -63.92 -35.36
N CYS A 73 14.74 -63.25 -36.46
CA CYS A 73 15.71 -63.68 -37.45
C CYS A 73 16.91 -62.74 -37.49
N GLU A 74 18.11 -63.30 -37.50
CA GLU A 74 19.35 -62.56 -37.70
C GLU A 74 19.79 -62.71 -39.17
N CYS A 75 19.97 -61.57 -39.83
CA CYS A 75 20.42 -61.45 -41.21
C CYS A 75 21.94 -61.28 -41.26
N ARG A 76 22.58 -61.76 -42.33
CA ARG A 76 24.01 -61.53 -42.55
C ARG A 76 24.31 -60.08 -42.91
N ASN A 77 23.38 -59.43 -43.62
CA ASN A 77 23.52 -58.04 -44.04
C ASN A 77 22.76 -57.12 -43.06
N PRO A 78 23.25 -55.90 -42.83
CA PRO A 78 22.50 -54.91 -42.06
C PRO A 78 21.20 -54.59 -42.80
N VAL A 79 20.10 -54.58 -42.04
CA VAL A 79 18.77 -54.51 -42.63
C VAL A 79 18.40 -53.06 -42.90
N ASP A 80 18.23 -52.74 -44.18
CA ASP A 80 17.81 -51.42 -44.65
C ASP A 80 16.28 -51.41 -44.84
N PRO A 81 15.52 -50.57 -44.08
CA PRO A 81 14.05 -50.55 -44.14
C PRO A 81 13.52 -50.15 -45.51
N SER A 82 14.31 -49.46 -46.34
CA SER A 82 13.92 -49.08 -47.70
C SER A 82 13.95 -50.26 -48.70
N LYS A 83 14.63 -51.35 -48.36
CA LYS A 83 14.86 -52.51 -49.25
C LYS A 83 14.18 -53.79 -48.80
N ALA A 84 13.58 -53.78 -47.61
CA ALA A 84 12.85 -54.91 -47.06
C ALA A 84 11.37 -54.80 -47.44
N PRO A 85 10.74 -55.84 -48.00
CA PRO A 85 9.31 -55.83 -48.24
C PRO A 85 8.56 -55.86 -46.89
N PRO A 86 7.42 -55.18 -46.76
CA PRO A 86 6.62 -55.21 -45.52
C PRO A 86 6.00 -56.59 -45.27
N GLU A 87 5.77 -57.37 -46.32
CA GLU A 87 5.13 -58.68 -46.30
C GLU A 87 5.83 -59.65 -47.25
N ILE A 88 5.92 -60.93 -46.86
CA ILE A 88 6.45 -62.03 -47.69
C ILE A 88 5.41 -63.13 -47.79
N PHE A 89 5.28 -63.73 -48.97
CA PHE A 89 4.29 -64.77 -49.23
C PHE A 89 4.97 -66.15 -49.25
N PRO A 90 4.65 -67.04 -48.30
CA PRO A 90 5.13 -68.42 -48.35
C PRO A 90 4.50 -69.19 -49.51
N HIS A 91 5.23 -70.16 -50.07
CA HIS A 91 4.74 -71.00 -51.17
C HIS A 91 3.57 -71.91 -50.77
N THR A 92 3.35 -72.11 -49.46
CA THR A 92 2.40 -73.06 -48.88
C THR A 92 1.23 -72.40 -48.14
N GLY A 93 1.17 -71.07 -48.02
CA GLY A 93 0.21 -70.37 -47.16
C GLY A 93 -0.70 -69.37 -47.90
N GLU A 94 -1.96 -69.27 -47.47
CA GLU A 94 -2.95 -68.31 -47.99
C GLU A 94 -2.73 -66.87 -47.47
N LEU A 95 -1.93 -66.68 -46.42
CA LEU A 95 -1.75 -65.39 -45.74
C LEU A 95 -0.28 -64.92 -45.78
N PRO A 96 -0.02 -63.61 -45.98
CA PRO A 96 1.32 -63.04 -45.94
C PRO A 96 1.93 -63.07 -44.53
N TRP A 97 3.23 -63.29 -44.46
CA TRP A 97 4.03 -63.08 -43.25
C TRP A 97 4.49 -61.63 -43.19
N LYS A 98 4.24 -60.97 -42.07
CA LYS A 98 4.58 -59.55 -41.89
C LYS A 98 5.96 -59.39 -41.28
N LEU A 99 6.80 -58.59 -41.93
CA LEU A 99 8.14 -58.24 -41.46
C LEU A 99 8.10 -56.97 -40.62
N THR A 100 8.73 -57.01 -39.46
CA THR A 100 8.87 -55.86 -38.55
C THR A 100 10.35 -55.60 -38.33
N LEU A 101 10.77 -54.36 -38.59
CA LEU A 101 12.16 -53.89 -38.48
C LEU A 101 12.26 -52.79 -37.43
N LEU A 102 13.40 -52.73 -36.75
CA LEU A 102 13.76 -51.57 -35.95
C LEU A 102 14.16 -50.44 -36.91
N THR A 103 13.23 -49.54 -37.17
CA THR A 103 13.49 -48.30 -37.90
C THR A 103 13.58 -47.19 -36.86
N GLU A 104 14.65 -46.39 -36.88
CA GLU A 104 14.64 -45.10 -36.19
C GLU A 104 13.46 -44.29 -36.75
N PRO A 105 12.56 -43.75 -35.92
CA PRO A 105 11.35 -43.12 -36.43
C PRO A 105 11.73 -42.00 -37.40
N ALA A 106 11.37 -42.20 -38.68
CA ALA A 106 11.40 -41.14 -39.68
C ALA A 106 10.47 -40.04 -39.19
N GLU A 107 11.00 -38.83 -39.02
CA GLU A 107 10.26 -37.66 -38.59
C GLU A 107 9.07 -37.41 -39.54
N GLU A 108 7.87 -37.70 -39.07
CA GLU A 108 6.66 -37.10 -39.62
C GLU A 108 6.83 -35.57 -39.57
N PRO A 109 6.52 -34.82 -40.64
CA PRO A 109 6.69 -33.38 -40.66
C PRO A 109 5.87 -32.78 -39.52
N ASP A 110 6.59 -32.24 -38.55
CA ASP A 110 6.06 -31.82 -37.25
C ASP A 110 4.85 -30.89 -37.44
N GLU A 111 3.66 -31.38 -37.06
CA GLU A 111 2.40 -30.63 -37.14
C GLU A 111 2.52 -29.31 -36.38
N PHE A 112 3.36 -29.30 -35.33
CA PHE A 112 3.71 -28.11 -34.60
C PHE A 112 4.52 -27.12 -35.46
N ALA A 113 5.51 -27.55 -36.22
CA ALA A 113 6.28 -26.68 -37.12
C ALA A 113 5.38 -26.01 -38.18
N ILE A 114 4.37 -26.73 -38.68
CA ILE A 114 3.38 -26.19 -39.61
C ILE A 114 2.47 -25.15 -38.92
N LYS A 115 1.97 -25.45 -37.72
CA LYS A 115 1.17 -24.52 -36.92
C LYS A 115 1.97 -23.28 -36.49
N LEU A 116 3.22 -23.46 -36.12
CA LEU A 116 4.14 -22.41 -35.71
C LEU A 116 4.43 -21.46 -36.87
N LYS A 117 4.72 -21.98 -38.06
CA LYS A 117 4.88 -21.14 -39.26
C LYS A 117 3.63 -20.32 -39.55
N ARG A 118 2.45 -20.94 -39.50
CA ARG A 118 1.18 -20.23 -39.72
C ARG A 118 0.91 -19.14 -38.68
N LEU A 119 1.26 -19.39 -37.43
CA LEU A 119 1.11 -18.42 -36.33
C LEU A 119 2.07 -17.24 -36.50
N LEU A 120 3.34 -17.51 -36.85
CA LEU A 120 4.33 -16.47 -37.12
C LEU A 120 3.88 -15.57 -38.28
N GLU A 121 3.37 -16.16 -39.36
CA GLU A 121 2.80 -15.43 -40.51
C GLU A 121 1.61 -14.55 -40.11
N SER A 122 0.70 -15.03 -39.25
CA SER A 122 -0.45 -14.22 -38.79
C SER A 122 -0.05 -13.01 -37.95
N GLU A 123 1.10 -13.09 -37.26
CA GLU A 123 1.64 -12.04 -36.41
C GLU A 123 2.66 -11.16 -37.15
N GLY A 124 2.89 -11.40 -38.45
CA GLY A 124 3.86 -10.67 -39.26
C GLY A 124 5.33 -10.93 -38.89
N LYS A 125 5.61 -12.08 -38.27
CA LYS A 125 6.94 -12.49 -37.79
C LYS A 125 7.49 -13.64 -38.60
N THR A 126 8.79 -13.83 -38.54
CA THR A 126 9.53 -14.86 -39.26
C THR A 126 10.25 -15.80 -38.29
N LEU A 127 10.68 -16.97 -38.77
CA LEU A 127 11.50 -17.90 -37.98
C LEU A 127 12.83 -17.26 -37.52
N ALA A 128 13.34 -16.25 -38.24
CA ALA A 128 14.53 -15.50 -37.84
C ALA A 128 14.30 -14.64 -36.58
N ASP A 129 13.05 -14.28 -36.26
CA ASP A 129 12.72 -13.49 -35.06
C ASP A 129 12.74 -14.34 -33.77
N ILE A 130 12.66 -15.66 -33.91
CA ILE A 130 12.72 -16.62 -32.79
C ILE A 130 14.07 -17.35 -32.71
N GLU A 131 14.90 -17.29 -33.76
CA GLU A 131 16.27 -17.79 -33.76
C GLU A 131 17.14 -17.24 -32.60
N PRO A 132 17.03 -15.95 -32.17
CA PRO A 132 17.76 -15.43 -31.02
C PRO A 132 17.32 -16.05 -29.68
N LEU A 133 16.05 -16.47 -29.58
CA LEU A 133 15.52 -17.13 -28.38
C LEU A 133 16.02 -18.56 -28.27
N LEU A 134 16.10 -19.27 -29.39
CA LEU A 134 16.62 -20.64 -29.45
C LEU A 134 18.15 -20.69 -29.34
N SER A 135 18.84 -19.68 -29.87
CA SER A 135 20.31 -19.57 -29.78
C SER A 135 20.81 -19.33 -28.35
N GLN A 136 19.97 -18.82 -27.46
CA GLN A 136 20.30 -18.66 -26.03
C GLN A 136 20.49 -20.01 -25.30
N GLU A 137 19.97 -21.11 -25.83
CA GLU A 137 20.09 -22.44 -25.20
C GLU A 137 21.46 -23.10 -25.46
N SER A 138 22.20 -22.66 -26.47
CA SER A 138 23.48 -23.29 -26.87
C SER A 138 24.67 -23.00 -25.93
N ASN A 139 24.50 -22.12 -24.93
CA ASN A 139 25.53 -21.84 -23.92
C ASN A 139 25.40 -22.65 -22.61
N LEU A 140 24.51 -23.65 -22.56
CA LEU A 140 24.25 -24.47 -21.37
C LEU A 140 25.28 -25.58 -21.10
N LYS A 141 26.57 -25.34 -21.31
CA LYS A 141 27.64 -26.28 -20.88
C LYS A 141 28.39 -25.88 -19.61
N GLN A 142 27.95 -24.84 -18.90
CA GLN A 142 28.41 -24.58 -17.53
C GLN A 142 27.23 -24.16 -16.65
N GLU A 143 26.53 -25.17 -16.12
CA GLU A 143 25.59 -25.01 -15.02
C GLU A 143 26.35 -24.61 -13.75
N HIS A 144 26.59 -23.32 -13.57
CA HIS A 144 26.78 -22.80 -12.22
C HIS A 144 25.39 -22.60 -11.58
N PRO A 145 25.15 -23.08 -10.35
CA PRO A 145 23.88 -22.88 -9.65
C PRO A 145 23.52 -21.39 -9.50
N SER A 146 24.52 -20.49 -9.60
CA SER A 146 24.31 -19.04 -9.67
C SER A 146 23.58 -18.56 -10.93
N SER A 147 23.70 -19.25 -12.07
CA SER A 147 22.98 -18.91 -13.30
C SER A 147 21.49 -19.22 -13.17
N ILE A 148 21.14 -20.32 -12.51
CA ILE A 148 19.74 -20.65 -12.18
C ILE A 148 19.22 -19.66 -11.13
N ILE A 149 19.96 -19.38 -10.06
CA ILE A 149 19.56 -18.40 -9.04
C ILE A 149 19.39 -17.00 -9.66
N ARG A 150 20.25 -16.60 -10.60
CA ARG A 150 20.14 -15.33 -11.33
C ARG A 150 18.96 -15.33 -12.29
N ALA A 151 18.75 -16.38 -13.07
CA ALA A 151 17.61 -16.47 -13.99
C ALA A 151 16.28 -16.52 -13.24
N VAL A 152 16.22 -17.25 -12.12
CA VAL A 152 15.09 -17.25 -11.20
C VAL A 152 14.93 -15.89 -10.53
N GLY A 153 16.02 -15.20 -10.18
CA GLY A 153 16.00 -13.82 -9.67
C GLY A 153 15.47 -12.81 -10.69
N GLU A 154 15.90 -12.90 -11.95
CA GLU A 154 15.44 -12.07 -13.05
C GLU A 154 13.99 -12.36 -13.44
N LEU A 155 13.58 -13.64 -13.40
CA LEU A 155 12.19 -14.03 -13.59
C LEU A 155 11.33 -13.59 -12.41
N LEU A 156 11.81 -13.69 -11.16
CA LEU A 156 11.12 -13.19 -9.98
C LEU A 156 11.07 -11.66 -9.93
N GLU A 157 12.00 -10.94 -10.56
CA GLU A 157 11.92 -9.49 -10.79
C GLU A 157 10.88 -9.15 -11.87
N LYS A 158 10.84 -9.92 -12.97
CA LYS A 158 9.88 -9.72 -14.08
C LYS A 158 8.46 -10.19 -13.76
N VAL A 159 8.33 -11.20 -12.89
CA VAL A 159 7.07 -11.79 -12.40
C VAL A 159 6.75 -11.28 -11.00
N ARG A 160 7.64 -10.47 -10.38
CA ARG A 160 7.23 -9.62 -9.26
C ARG A 160 6.05 -8.84 -9.81
N PRO A 161 4.85 -8.90 -9.20
CA PRO A 161 3.93 -7.79 -9.41
C PRO A 161 4.78 -6.54 -9.20
N PRO A 162 4.67 -5.49 -10.05
CA PRO A 162 5.36 -4.23 -9.80
C PRO A 162 5.18 -4.02 -8.31
N GLN A 163 6.28 -3.85 -7.56
CA GLN A 163 6.17 -3.72 -6.12
C GLN A 163 5.39 -2.43 -5.92
N GLU A 164 4.06 -2.55 -5.95
CA GLU A 164 3.14 -1.45 -5.94
C GLU A 164 3.40 -0.88 -4.59
N ASN A 165 4.01 0.30 -4.63
CA ASN A 165 4.72 0.87 -3.52
C ASN A 165 3.78 0.77 -2.31
N ASN A 166 4.02 -0.20 -1.42
CA ASN A 166 3.24 -0.40 -0.19
C ASN A 166 3.50 0.77 0.78
N ALA A 167 4.20 1.81 0.31
CA ALA A 167 4.30 3.11 0.95
C ALA A 167 2.91 3.69 1.26
N PHE A 168 1.90 3.47 0.41
CA PHE A 168 0.52 3.89 0.70
C PHE A 168 -0.28 2.73 1.28
N ARG A 169 -0.61 2.82 2.57
CA ARG A 169 -1.66 1.97 3.17
C ARG A 169 -2.92 2.11 2.32
N ARG A 170 -3.66 1.01 2.16
CA ARG A 170 -4.99 0.98 1.54
C ARG A 170 -5.83 2.15 2.08
N LEU A 171 -6.43 2.93 1.17
CA LEU A 171 -7.35 4.00 1.52
C LEU A 171 -8.46 3.46 2.42
N ARG A 172 -8.78 4.22 3.47
CA ARG A 172 -9.89 3.89 4.36
C ARG A 172 -11.22 4.12 3.66
N VAL A 173 -12.28 3.54 4.21
CA VAL A 173 -13.59 3.52 3.57
C VAL A 173 -14.36 4.82 3.80
N PHE A 174 -14.98 5.34 2.76
CA PHE A 174 -15.92 6.47 2.80
C PHE A 174 -17.25 6.10 2.10
N SER A 175 -18.39 6.40 2.74
CA SER A 175 -19.72 6.07 2.19
C SER A 175 -20.53 7.27 1.69
N GLY A 176 -20.20 8.49 2.09
CA GLY A 176 -21.07 9.66 1.85
C GLY A 176 -22.32 9.71 2.74
N VAL A 177 -22.44 8.86 3.76
CA VAL A 177 -23.55 8.90 4.74
C VAL A 177 -23.23 9.84 5.89
N THR A 178 -24.20 10.66 6.29
CA THR A 178 -24.09 11.61 7.43
C THR A 178 -25.12 11.27 8.53
N PRO A 179 -24.73 11.10 9.80
CA PRO A 179 -23.36 11.18 10.34
C PRO A 179 -22.48 10.00 9.89
N THR A 180 -21.16 10.22 9.85
CA THR A 180 -20.18 9.20 9.42
C THR A 180 -20.30 7.92 10.26
N PRO A 181 -20.51 6.74 9.65
CA PRO A 181 -20.60 5.48 10.37
C PRO A 181 -19.29 5.12 11.10
N ALA A 182 -19.40 4.32 12.16
CA ALA A 182 -18.23 3.88 12.92
C ALA A 182 -17.27 3.05 12.06
N GLY A 183 -15.98 3.40 12.09
CA GLY A 183 -14.94 2.73 11.31
C GLY A 183 -14.74 3.28 9.89
N GLU A 184 -15.53 4.29 9.50
CA GLU A 184 -15.36 5.01 8.23
C GLU A 184 -14.70 6.37 8.45
N GLU A 185 -14.15 6.93 7.38
CA GLU A 185 -13.58 8.28 7.39
C GLU A 185 -14.62 9.35 7.04
N THR A 186 -14.38 10.56 7.55
CA THR A 186 -15.10 11.75 7.11
C THR A 186 -14.69 12.11 5.67
N LEU A 187 -15.51 12.91 4.99
CA LEU A 187 -15.20 13.35 3.63
C LEU A 187 -13.84 14.04 3.55
N GLU A 188 -13.56 14.98 4.46
CA GLU A 188 -12.29 15.72 4.45
C GLU A 188 -11.09 14.81 4.63
N ASN A 189 -11.11 13.92 5.63
CA ASN A 189 -9.99 13.01 5.87
C ASN A 189 -9.77 12.05 4.69
N TRP A 190 -10.85 11.57 4.09
CA TRP A 190 -10.76 10.66 2.95
C TRP A 190 -10.20 11.37 1.71
N LEU A 191 -10.66 12.58 1.40
CA LEU A 191 -10.13 13.38 0.29
C LEU A 191 -8.64 13.69 0.47
N GLU A 192 -8.22 14.07 1.69
CA GLU A 192 -6.81 14.30 1.99
C GLU A 192 -5.95 13.04 1.75
N GLN A 193 -6.41 11.88 2.22
CA GLN A 193 -5.72 10.61 2.00
C GLN A 193 -5.69 10.20 0.52
N ALA A 194 -6.80 10.39 -0.18
CA ALA A 194 -6.92 10.03 -1.59
C ALA A 194 -6.06 10.96 -2.47
N GLN A 195 -6.05 12.25 -2.20
CA GLN A 195 -5.21 13.23 -2.90
C GLN A 195 -3.73 12.91 -2.70
N LEU A 196 -3.30 12.64 -1.46
CA LEU A 196 -1.92 12.22 -1.17
C LEU A 196 -1.54 10.96 -1.96
N MET A 197 -2.44 9.98 -2.03
CA MET A 197 -2.23 8.78 -2.84
C MET A 197 -2.12 9.10 -4.34
N LEU A 198 -2.90 10.06 -4.86
CA LEU A 198 -2.78 10.48 -6.25
C LEU A 198 -1.45 11.18 -6.55
N ASP A 199 -0.96 11.99 -5.63
CA ASP A 199 0.24 12.80 -5.81
C ASP A 199 1.52 11.97 -5.65
N GLU A 200 1.54 11.06 -4.69
CA GLU A 200 2.77 10.36 -4.29
C GLU A 200 2.83 8.88 -4.72
N CYS A 201 1.72 8.25 -5.13
CA CYS A 201 1.78 6.86 -5.63
C CYS A 201 2.39 6.79 -7.03
N ASP A 202 3.44 6.01 -7.19
CA ASP A 202 4.09 5.71 -8.50
C ASP A 202 3.28 4.73 -9.38
N CYS A 203 2.10 4.31 -8.91
CA CYS A 203 1.25 3.36 -9.59
C CYS A 203 0.53 3.96 -10.81
N SER A 204 0.14 3.11 -11.75
CA SER A 204 -0.59 3.52 -12.96
C SER A 204 -1.92 4.23 -12.64
N ALA A 205 -2.40 5.08 -13.55
CA ALA A 205 -3.71 5.74 -13.41
C ALA A 205 -4.85 4.72 -13.24
N LYS A 206 -4.77 3.57 -13.92
CA LYS A 206 -5.73 2.46 -13.79
C LYS A 206 -5.78 1.91 -12.37
N GLU A 207 -4.62 1.74 -11.74
CA GLU A 207 -4.55 1.25 -10.37
C GLU A 207 -5.01 2.32 -9.37
N LYS A 208 -4.65 3.60 -9.57
CA LYS A 208 -5.17 4.72 -8.78
C LYS A 208 -6.71 4.76 -8.79
N ARG A 209 -7.33 4.59 -9.98
CA ARG A 209 -8.78 4.47 -10.12
C ARG A 209 -9.35 3.30 -9.32
N LYS A 210 -8.74 2.12 -9.44
CA LYS A 210 -9.18 0.92 -8.72
C LYS A 210 -9.14 1.14 -7.21
N ARG A 211 -8.06 1.70 -6.67
CA ARG A 211 -7.93 2.02 -5.24
C ARG A 211 -8.99 2.98 -4.73
N ILE A 212 -9.31 4.02 -5.51
CA ILE A 212 -10.40 4.94 -5.16
C ILE A 212 -11.73 4.19 -5.10
N VAL A 213 -12.07 3.42 -6.13
CA VAL A 213 -13.32 2.64 -6.20
C VAL A 213 -13.43 1.66 -5.02
N GLU A 214 -12.34 0.97 -4.65
CA GLU A 214 -12.31 0.03 -3.53
C GLU A 214 -12.42 0.69 -2.15
N SER A 215 -12.23 2.00 -2.08
CA SER A 215 -12.28 2.80 -0.85
C SER A 215 -13.60 3.52 -0.66
N VAL A 216 -14.53 3.46 -1.63
CA VAL A 216 -15.86 4.05 -1.50
C VAL A 216 -16.96 2.99 -1.45
N LYS A 217 -18.08 3.32 -0.80
CA LYS A 217 -19.30 2.48 -0.78
C LYS A 217 -20.56 3.33 -0.70
N GLY A 218 -21.74 2.69 -0.75
CA GLY A 218 -23.02 3.38 -0.60
C GLY A 218 -23.19 4.54 -1.60
N PRO A 219 -23.78 5.68 -1.19
CA PRO A 219 -23.96 6.85 -2.04
C PRO A 219 -22.68 7.30 -2.77
N ALA A 220 -21.52 7.27 -2.10
CA ALA A 220 -20.25 7.66 -2.72
C ALA A 220 -19.87 6.74 -3.90
N LEU A 221 -20.08 5.44 -3.78
CA LEU A 221 -19.80 4.49 -4.86
C LEU A 221 -20.77 4.66 -6.04
N GLU A 222 -22.04 4.98 -5.78
CA GLU A 222 -23.04 5.24 -6.82
C GLU A 222 -22.62 6.40 -7.73
N ILE A 223 -22.09 7.49 -7.15
CA ILE A 223 -21.55 8.63 -7.92
C ILE A 223 -20.38 8.20 -8.81
N ILE A 224 -19.41 7.47 -8.26
CA ILE A 224 -18.25 7.01 -9.06
C ILE A 224 -18.68 6.05 -10.17
N GLN A 225 -19.64 5.16 -9.90
CA GLN A 225 -20.19 4.26 -10.92
C GLN A 225 -20.88 5.03 -12.04
N ALA A 226 -21.68 6.06 -11.73
CA ALA A 226 -22.33 6.89 -12.73
C ALA A 226 -21.33 7.57 -13.67
N ILE A 227 -20.20 8.07 -13.13
CA ILE A 227 -19.12 8.67 -13.93
C ILE A 227 -18.49 7.62 -14.85
N ARG A 228 -18.16 6.45 -14.30
CA ARG A 228 -17.53 5.35 -15.06
C ARG A 228 -18.41 4.77 -16.15
N CYS A 229 -19.74 4.78 -15.97
CA CYS A 229 -20.68 4.35 -17.00
C CYS A 229 -20.67 5.28 -18.22
N ASN A 230 -20.40 6.58 -18.01
CA ASN A 230 -20.31 7.56 -19.09
C ASN A 230 -18.92 7.56 -19.75
N ASP A 231 -17.86 7.46 -18.95
CA ASP A 231 -16.47 7.38 -19.44
C ASP A 231 -15.62 6.45 -18.54
N PRO A 232 -15.27 5.24 -19.02
CA PRO A 232 -14.51 4.27 -18.24
C PRO A 232 -13.03 4.66 -18.02
N ASP A 233 -12.49 5.57 -18.84
CA ASP A 233 -11.09 6.02 -18.77
C ASP A 233 -10.91 7.36 -18.05
N THR A 234 -12.00 7.90 -17.49
CA THR A 234 -12.01 9.10 -16.64
C THR A 234 -10.79 9.16 -15.71
N PRO A 235 -10.02 10.26 -15.68
CA PRO A 235 -8.85 10.38 -14.81
C PRO A 235 -9.24 10.33 -13.32
N PRO A 236 -8.42 9.73 -12.43
CA PRO A 236 -8.79 9.53 -11.03
C PRO A 236 -9.06 10.83 -10.26
N GLN A 237 -8.48 11.96 -10.67
CA GLN A 237 -8.76 13.28 -10.11
C GLN A 237 -10.24 13.66 -10.23
N LYS A 238 -10.89 13.31 -11.35
CA LYS A 238 -12.31 13.60 -11.58
C LYS A 238 -13.22 12.84 -10.62
N PHE A 239 -12.78 11.69 -10.10
CA PHE A 239 -13.53 11.00 -9.05
C PHE A 239 -13.51 11.79 -7.74
N LEU A 240 -12.36 12.34 -7.34
CA LEU A 240 -12.25 13.15 -6.13
C LEU A 240 -13.06 14.45 -6.27
N GLU A 241 -12.93 15.14 -7.41
CA GLU A 241 -13.72 16.34 -7.71
C GLU A 241 -15.23 16.06 -7.63
N ALA A 242 -15.70 14.94 -8.19
CA ALA A 242 -17.12 14.61 -8.14
C ALA A 242 -17.60 14.27 -6.73
N ILE A 243 -16.81 13.54 -5.94
CA ILE A 243 -17.12 13.24 -4.54
C ILE A 243 -17.16 14.53 -3.72
N GLU A 244 -16.18 15.42 -3.88
CA GLU A 244 -16.17 16.72 -3.22
C GLU A 244 -17.37 17.59 -3.64
N ASN A 245 -17.73 17.60 -4.91
CA ASN A 245 -18.88 18.37 -5.40
C ASN A 245 -20.22 17.87 -4.86
N VAL A 246 -20.40 16.55 -4.69
CA VAL A 246 -21.66 15.96 -4.24
C VAL A 246 -21.80 15.99 -2.71
N PHE A 247 -20.73 15.67 -1.99
CA PHE A 247 -20.77 15.50 -0.53
C PHE A 247 -20.13 16.65 0.26
N GLY A 248 -19.38 17.52 -0.42
CA GLY A 248 -18.66 18.63 0.20
C GLY A 248 -19.55 19.83 0.55
N THR A 249 -18.92 20.85 1.11
CA THR A 249 -19.64 22.09 1.44
C THR A 249 -19.93 22.87 0.17
N THR A 250 -21.16 23.38 0.06
CA THR A 250 -21.56 24.33 -1.00
C THR A 250 -21.04 25.74 -0.75
N GLU A 251 -20.40 25.97 0.40
CA GLU A 251 -19.80 27.25 0.77
C GLU A 251 -18.76 27.68 -0.26
N SER A 252 -18.86 28.93 -0.69
CA SER A 252 -17.89 29.55 -1.59
C SER A 252 -16.60 29.90 -0.84
N GLY A 253 -15.54 30.25 -1.59
CA GLY A 253 -14.32 30.80 -0.99
C GLY A 253 -14.58 32.07 -0.16
N GLU A 254 -15.53 32.91 -0.60
CA GLU A 254 -15.92 34.14 0.09
C GLU A 254 -16.64 33.84 1.41
N ASP A 255 -17.55 32.86 1.44
CA ASP A 255 -18.24 32.43 2.66
C ASP A 255 -17.24 31.91 3.69
N LEU A 256 -16.29 31.07 3.25
CA LEU A 256 -15.22 30.56 4.11
C LEU A 256 -14.31 31.66 4.62
N TYR A 257 -14.02 32.66 3.79
CA TYR A 257 -13.25 33.83 4.22
C TYR A 257 -14.03 34.67 5.24
N PHE A 258 -15.34 34.88 5.03
CA PHE A 258 -16.19 35.58 6.00
C PHE A 258 -16.27 34.83 7.34
N ALA A 259 -16.42 33.50 7.30
CA ALA A 259 -16.37 32.64 8.47
C ALA A 259 -15.03 32.79 9.20
N PHE A 260 -13.91 32.73 8.47
CA PHE A 260 -12.56 32.98 9.01
C PHE A 260 -12.45 34.34 9.70
N ARG A 261 -12.93 35.41 9.04
CA ARG A 261 -12.89 36.79 9.56
C ARG A 261 -13.77 36.98 10.81
N SER A 262 -14.74 36.08 11.02
CA SER A 262 -15.63 36.08 12.19
C SER A 262 -15.11 35.25 13.37
N MET A 263 -14.03 34.48 13.19
CA MET A 263 -13.50 33.62 14.25
C MET A 263 -12.88 34.41 15.39
N GLN A 264 -13.25 34.07 16.63
CA GLN A 264 -12.63 34.60 17.83
C GLN A 264 -12.04 33.47 18.68
N GLN A 265 -11.08 33.82 19.53
CA GLN A 265 -10.54 32.94 20.54
C GLN A 265 -11.64 32.63 21.55
N ASN A 266 -11.89 31.35 21.77
CA ASN A 266 -12.89 30.91 22.75
C ASN A 266 -12.37 31.18 24.17
N PRO A 267 -13.27 31.38 25.16
CA PRO A 267 -12.87 31.50 26.55
C PRO A 267 -12.03 30.28 26.99
N ASN A 268 -10.88 30.53 27.61
CA ASN A 268 -9.90 29.52 28.05
C ASN A 268 -9.21 28.72 26.94
N GLU A 269 -9.39 29.06 25.66
CA GLU A 269 -8.61 28.48 24.57
C GLU A 269 -7.18 29.03 24.58
N ARG A 270 -6.17 28.17 24.34
CA ARG A 270 -4.79 28.66 24.17
C ARG A 270 -4.66 29.41 22.86
N LEU A 271 -3.71 30.36 22.80
CA LEU A 271 -3.49 31.10 21.56
C LEU A 271 -3.02 30.16 20.44
N SER A 272 -2.20 29.15 20.76
CA SER A 272 -1.77 28.14 19.81
C SER A 272 -2.91 27.27 19.26
N ASP A 273 -3.93 26.96 20.08
CA ASP A 273 -5.15 26.27 19.64
C ASP A 273 -5.95 27.15 18.66
N PHE A 274 -6.14 28.43 19.01
CA PHE A 274 -6.84 29.37 18.15
C PHE A 274 -6.13 29.55 16.80
N VAL A 275 -4.81 29.67 16.78
CA VAL A 275 -4.00 29.77 15.55
C VAL A 275 -4.19 28.54 14.65
N ARG A 276 -4.21 27.32 15.22
CA ARG A 276 -4.48 26.10 14.45
C ARG A 276 -5.89 26.08 13.86
N ARG A 277 -6.88 26.53 14.64
CA ARG A 277 -8.28 26.59 14.20
C ARG A 277 -8.47 27.60 13.08
N LEU A 278 -7.83 28.77 13.17
CA LEU A 278 -7.74 29.76 12.10
C LEU A 278 -7.13 29.18 10.82
N GLU A 279 -6.02 28.45 10.93
CA GLU A 279 -5.33 27.89 9.76
C GLU A 279 -6.20 26.88 9.00
N LYS A 280 -6.97 26.06 9.72
CA LYS A 280 -7.88 25.09 9.10
C LYS A 280 -8.91 25.77 8.20
N VAL A 281 -9.54 26.85 8.67
CA VAL A 281 -10.56 27.58 7.89
C VAL A 281 -9.91 28.40 6.77
N LEU A 282 -8.78 29.06 7.07
CA LEU A 282 -8.05 29.86 6.09
C LEU A 282 -7.51 29.02 4.92
N THR A 283 -7.05 27.80 5.19
CA THR A 283 -6.57 26.87 4.15
C THR A 283 -7.69 26.56 3.16
N LYS A 284 -8.89 26.24 3.65
CA LYS A 284 -10.07 26.00 2.80
C LYS A 284 -10.46 27.26 2.02
N ALA A 285 -10.45 28.44 2.66
CA ALA A 285 -10.74 29.71 1.99
C ALA A 285 -9.75 30.00 0.84
N VAL A 286 -8.46 29.72 1.04
CA VAL A 286 -7.45 29.89 -0.02
C VAL A 286 -7.64 28.85 -1.14
N GLN A 287 -7.92 27.59 -0.80
CA GLN A 287 -8.17 26.53 -1.80
C GLN A 287 -9.37 26.86 -2.69
N LYS A 288 -10.45 27.40 -2.13
CA LYS A 288 -11.65 27.86 -2.87
C LYS A 288 -11.53 29.29 -3.42
N GLY A 289 -10.33 29.89 -3.39
CA GLY A 289 -10.07 31.19 -4.03
C GLY A 289 -10.59 32.43 -3.28
N GLY A 290 -11.09 32.29 -2.05
CA GLY A 290 -11.55 33.42 -1.23
C GLY A 290 -10.41 34.31 -0.71
N VAL A 291 -9.18 33.80 -0.67
CA VAL A 291 -7.98 34.56 -0.31
C VAL A 291 -6.83 34.17 -1.24
N PRO A 292 -6.14 35.13 -1.87
CA PRO A 292 -4.93 34.83 -2.65
C PRO A 292 -3.86 34.15 -1.79
N PRO A 293 -3.19 33.07 -2.27
CA PRO A 293 -2.16 32.37 -1.49
C PRO A 293 -1.05 33.27 -0.94
N ALA A 294 -0.65 34.28 -1.72
CA ALA A 294 0.36 35.27 -1.33
C ALA A 294 -0.05 36.14 -0.13
N LEU A 295 -1.35 36.26 0.15
CA LEU A 295 -1.90 37.05 1.26
C LEU A 295 -2.24 36.18 2.48
N ARG A 296 -2.05 34.86 2.41
CA ARG A 296 -2.44 33.92 3.47
C ARG A 296 -1.83 34.30 4.82
N ASP A 297 -0.53 34.53 4.87
CA ASP A 297 0.17 34.83 6.13
C ASP A 297 -0.27 36.17 6.73
N ARG A 298 -0.53 37.15 5.87
CA ARG A 298 -1.06 38.46 6.27
C ARG A 298 -2.47 38.33 6.83
N ALA A 299 -3.36 37.62 6.13
CA ALA A 299 -4.73 37.39 6.56
C ALA A 299 -4.77 36.72 7.95
N ARG A 300 -3.89 35.73 8.18
CA ARG A 300 -3.73 35.08 9.49
C ARG A 300 -3.31 36.07 10.58
N ALA A 301 -2.27 36.87 10.33
CA ALA A 301 -1.78 37.85 11.30
C ALA A 301 -2.85 38.91 11.63
N GLU A 302 -3.56 39.42 10.62
CA GLU A 302 -4.65 40.37 10.79
C GLU A 302 -5.82 39.77 11.59
N GLN A 303 -6.17 38.50 11.34
CA GLN A 303 -7.24 37.86 12.10
C GLN A 303 -6.82 37.50 13.52
N LEU A 304 -5.56 37.17 13.76
CA LEU A 304 -5.07 36.95 15.12
C LEU A 304 -5.16 38.25 15.93
N LEU A 305 -4.77 39.38 15.35
CA LEU A 305 -4.86 40.71 15.98
C LEU A 305 -6.30 41.14 16.29
N ARG A 306 -7.29 40.65 15.52
CA ARG A 306 -8.71 40.99 15.70
C ARG A 306 -9.45 40.01 16.61
N GLY A 307 -9.13 38.72 16.50
CA GLY A 307 -9.89 37.63 17.11
C GLY A 307 -9.30 37.08 18.40
N ALA A 308 -8.02 37.32 18.72
CA ALA A 308 -7.37 36.78 19.91
C ALA A 308 -7.64 37.64 21.17
N VAL A 309 -8.91 37.82 21.49
CA VAL A 309 -9.42 38.74 22.55
C VAL A 309 -8.92 38.41 23.96
N GLU A 310 -8.48 37.18 24.23
CA GLU A 310 -7.98 36.75 25.54
C GLU A 310 -6.44 36.84 25.67
N SER A 311 -5.74 37.27 24.61
CA SER A 311 -4.28 37.13 24.48
C SER A 311 -3.53 38.42 24.17
N ASP A 312 -4.12 39.59 24.45
CA ASP A 312 -3.56 40.91 24.11
C ASP A 312 -2.08 41.10 24.48
N ILE A 313 -1.68 40.70 25.69
CA ILE A 313 -0.29 40.85 26.17
C ILE A 313 0.67 40.03 25.30
N MET A 314 0.27 38.81 24.91
CA MET A 314 1.09 37.96 24.05
C MET A 314 1.16 38.52 22.62
N LEU A 315 0.07 39.08 22.10
CA LEU A 315 0.08 39.75 20.80
C LEU A 315 1.02 40.96 20.77
N LEU A 316 1.11 41.71 21.87
CA LEU A 316 2.06 42.80 22.03
C LEU A 316 3.50 42.28 22.04
N GLN A 317 3.78 41.19 22.75
CA GLN A 317 5.11 40.56 22.80
C GLN A 317 5.56 40.05 21.42
N LEU A 318 4.64 39.49 20.62
CA LEU A 318 4.89 39.00 19.27
C LEU A 318 5.05 40.13 18.22
N ARG A 319 4.69 41.36 18.58
CA ARG A 319 4.76 42.56 17.72
C ARG A 319 4.11 42.39 16.34
N LEU A 320 3.00 41.65 16.28
CA LEU A 320 2.38 41.28 15.01
C LEU A 320 1.87 42.49 14.22
N LYS A 321 1.46 43.57 14.91
CA LYS A 321 1.03 44.82 14.25
C LYS A 321 2.14 45.44 13.40
N GLU A 322 3.39 45.41 13.89
CA GLU A 322 4.55 46.00 13.21
C GLU A 322 5.00 45.16 11.99
N ARG A 323 4.73 43.85 12.04
CA ARG A 323 5.17 42.86 11.05
C ARG A 323 4.13 42.60 9.95
N LEU A 324 3.03 43.34 9.88
CA LEU A 324 1.96 43.08 8.89
C LEU A 324 2.40 43.19 7.42
N HIS A 325 3.45 43.96 7.13
CA HIS A 325 4.03 44.09 5.79
C HIS A 325 4.88 42.87 5.38
N ASN A 326 5.41 42.14 6.36
CA ASN A 326 6.17 40.90 6.17
C ASN A 326 5.84 39.92 7.30
N PRO A 327 4.63 39.34 7.27
CA PRO A 327 4.10 38.52 8.36
C PRO A 327 4.86 37.19 8.46
N PRO A 328 4.98 36.60 9.65
CA PRO A 328 5.56 35.27 9.81
C PRO A 328 4.69 34.20 9.12
N SER A 329 5.34 33.16 8.62
CA SER A 329 4.66 31.95 8.15
C SER A 329 3.91 31.27 9.29
N PHE A 330 2.94 30.41 8.96
CA PHE A 330 2.16 29.64 9.94
C PHE A 330 3.05 28.95 11.00
N MET A 331 4.08 28.22 10.54
CA MET A 331 4.96 27.46 11.42
C MET A 331 5.84 28.35 12.30
N ALA A 332 6.35 29.46 11.75
CA ALA A 332 7.14 30.42 12.52
C ALA A 332 6.27 31.06 13.62
N LEU A 333 5.08 31.55 13.25
CA LEU A 333 4.13 32.15 14.18
C LEU A 333 3.73 31.17 15.28
N LEU A 334 3.37 29.94 14.92
CA LEU A 334 2.93 28.93 15.89
C LEU A 334 4.06 28.58 16.87
N SER A 335 5.31 28.54 16.40
CA SER A 335 6.48 28.30 17.25
C SER A 335 6.73 29.46 18.22
N GLU A 336 6.68 30.71 17.74
CA GLU A 336 6.79 31.92 18.57
C GLU A 336 5.69 31.96 19.65
N VAL A 337 4.44 31.67 19.27
CA VAL A 337 3.30 31.61 20.20
C VAL A 337 3.52 30.56 21.28
N ARG A 338 3.92 29.34 20.91
CA ARG A 338 4.16 28.26 21.88
C ARG A 338 5.28 28.60 22.86
N ALA A 339 6.36 29.21 22.38
CA ALA A 339 7.46 29.64 23.23
C ALA A 339 7.00 30.67 24.29
N ASP A 340 6.16 31.64 23.89
CA ASP A 340 5.64 32.65 24.80
C ASP A 340 4.59 32.07 25.77
N GLU A 341 3.77 31.11 25.33
CA GLU A 341 2.86 30.35 26.21
C GLU A 341 3.63 29.61 27.31
N ASP A 342 4.72 28.92 26.95
CA ASP A 342 5.56 28.18 27.89
C ASP A 342 6.26 29.12 28.88
N GLN A 343 6.76 30.27 28.41
CA GLN A 343 7.33 31.31 29.28
C GLN A 343 6.28 31.87 30.26
N LYS A 344 5.05 32.13 29.79
CA LYS A 344 3.93 32.58 30.64
C LYS A 344 3.59 31.56 31.71
N MET A 345 3.59 30.27 31.37
CA MET A 345 3.40 29.18 32.34
C MET A 345 4.53 29.15 33.38
N LEU A 346 5.78 29.28 32.95
CA LEU A 346 6.94 29.30 33.84
C LEU A 346 6.90 30.48 34.82
N ARG A 347 6.50 31.68 34.33
CA ARG A 347 6.27 32.86 35.17
C ARG A 347 5.15 32.64 36.18
N ARG A 348 4.03 32.06 35.77
CA ARG A 348 2.93 31.69 36.69
C ARG A 348 3.38 30.72 37.77
N HIS A 349 4.16 29.70 37.41
CA HIS A 349 4.69 28.71 38.36
C HIS A 349 5.69 29.35 39.33
N THR A 350 6.63 30.17 38.87
CA THR A 350 7.58 30.88 39.74
C THR A 350 6.89 31.89 40.66
N THR A 351 5.92 32.66 40.18
CA THR A 351 5.12 33.56 41.05
C THR A 351 4.29 32.77 42.07
N SER A 352 3.73 31.61 41.70
CA SER A 352 2.97 30.76 42.64
C SER A 352 3.85 30.13 43.73
N LEU A 353 5.12 29.81 43.40
CA LEU A 353 6.10 29.27 44.36
C LEU A 353 6.66 30.34 45.30
N GLN A 354 6.64 31.62 44.90
CA GLN A 354 7.05 32.74 45.75
C GLN A 354 6.01 33.11 46.81
N ILE A 355 4.73 32.76 46.62
CA ILE A 355 3.66 32.98 47.61
C ILE A 355 3.45 31.70 48.43
N ARG A 356 4.43 31.34 49.26
CA ARG A 356 4.28 30.32 50.31
C ARG A 356 4.76 30.90 51.63
N THR A 357 3.85 31.57 52.34
CA THR A 357 4.09 32.08 53.69
C THR A 357 4.12 30.90 54.67
N THR A 358 5.30 30.46 55.08
CA THR A 358 5.44 29.53 56.21
C THR A 358 5.50 30.33 57.51
N LEU A 359 4.45 30.23 58.34
CA LEU A 359 4.52 30.66 59.74
C LEU A 359 5.45 29.71 60.49
N VAL A 360 6.70 30.11 60.67
CA VAL A 360 7.63 29.40 61.56
C VAL A 360 7.33 29.85 62.98
N SER A 361 6.55 29.06 63.72
CA SER A 361 6.50 29.16 65.18
C SER A 361 7.80 28.58 65.73
N ARG A 362 8.57 29.38 66.48
CA ARG A 362 9.72 28.87 67.22
C ARG A 362 9.65 29.36 68.67
N ASN A 363 9.47 28.40 69.56
CA ASN A 363 9.55 28.54 71.00
C ASN A 363 10.85 29.25 71.42
N GLY A 364 10.71 30.42 72.02
CA GLY A 364 11.82 31.20 72.55
C GLY A 364 11.28 32.38 73.33
N ARG A 365 11.36 32.29 74.66
CA ARG A 365 10.89 33.25 75.66
C ARG A 365 11.55 34.63 75.45
N TRP A 366 10.73 35.66 75.23
CA TRP A 366 11.15 37.07 75.35
C TRP A 366 10.23 37.77 76.35
N ASP A 367 10.89 38.47 77.29
CA ASP A 367 10.29 39.15 78.42
C ASP A 367 9.66 40.49 78.00
N ARG A 368 8.73 40.94 78.84
CA ARG A 368 7.72 41.97 78.60
C ARG A 368 8.33 43.37 78.47
N SER A 369 8.22 43.96 77.29
CA SER A 369 7.81 45.36 77.04
C SER A 369 7.93 45.62 75.54
N TRP A 370 7.02 46.43 74.96
CA TRP A 370 6.84 46.71 73.53
C TRP A 370 6.06 45.65 72.73
N SER A 371 4.74 45.78 72.74
CA SER A 371 3.80 44.96 71.98
C SER A 371 3.72 45.42 70.51
N SER A 372 3.85 44.46 69.59
CA SER A 372 3.49 44.50 68.16
C SER A 372 4.57 44.95 67.17
N PHE A 373 5.61 44.13 66.98
CA PHE A 373 6.37 44.07 65.72
C PHE A 373 6.40 42.65 65.19
N ILE A 374 5.86 42.42 63.99
CA ILE A 374 6.09 41.18 63.24
C ILE A 374 7.29 41.44 62.33
N ALA A 375 8.47 40.92 62.71
CA ALA A 375 9.63 40.92 61.83
C ALA A 375 9.48 39.79 60.80
N VAL A 376 9.08 40.12 59.58
CA VAL A 376 9.08 39.17 58.46
C VAL A 376 10.45 39.19 57.79
N ARG A 377 11.24 38.13 57.97
CA ARG A 377 12.53 37.97 57.28
C ARG A 377 12.30 37.36 55.90
N LEU A 378 12.13 38.20 54.89
CA LEU A 378 12.09 37.77 53.49
C LEU A 378 13.51 37.42 53.01
N LYS A 379 13.76 36.15 52.67
CA LYS A 379 15.00 35.71 52.04
C LYS A 379 14.75 35.59 50.54
N LEU A 380 15.20 36.59 49.78
CA LEU A 380 15.22 36.52 48.32
C LEU A 380 16.36 35.59 47.91
N VAL A 381 16.04 34.38 47.45
CA VAL A 381 17.03 33.44 46.90
C VAL A 381 16.97 33.54 45.38
N ILE A 382 17.88 34.32 44.81
CA ILE A 382 18.13 34.35 43.36
C ILE A 382 19.14 33.24 43.08
N HIS A 383 18.75 32.19 42.35
CA HIS A 383 19.71 31.23 41.84
C HIS A 383 20.43 31.85 40.63
N GLY A 384 21.65 32.33 40.88
CA GLY A 384 22.57 32.84 39.86
C GLY A 384 22.88 34.32 40.03
N GLY A 385 23.97 34.63 40.73
CA GLY A 385 24.57 35.97 40.77
C GLY A 385 24.39 36.73 42.09
N VAL A 386 25.52 37.00 42.75
CA VAL A 386 25.64 37.66 44.05
C VAL A 386 25.11 39.10 44.00
N SER A 387 24.15 39.44 44.87
CA SER A 387 23.98 40.81 45.36
C SER A 387 23.36 40.81 46.77
N ASN A 388 23.85 41.71 47.63
CA ASN A 388 23.61 41.76 49.07
C ASN A 388 22.12 41.89 49.46
N PRO A 389 21.68 41.31 50.59
CA PRO A 389 20.32 41.48 51.08
C PRO A 389 20.10 42.91 51.59
N PHE A 390 19.10 43.61 51.07
CA PHE A 390 18.59 44.85 51.68
C PHE A 390 17.57 44.52 52.77
N LEU A 391 17.76 45.13 53.95
CA LEU A 391 16.79 45.11 55.05
C LEU A 391 15.75 46.22 54.80
N VAL A 392 14.49 45.86 54.55
CA VAL A 392 13.37 46.80 54.58
C VAL A 392 12.59 46.57 55.87
N VAL A 393 12.60 47.57 56.75
CA VAL A 393 11.81 47.60 57.99
C VAL A 393 10.48 48.30 57.67
N VAL A 394 9.36 47.57 57.76
CA VAL A 394 8.02 48.16 57.70
C VAL A 394 7.53 48.38 59.14
N LEU A 395 7.34 49.63 59.55
CA LEU A 395 6.67 49.97 60.82
C LEU A 395 5.16 49.74 60.69
N GLY A 396 4.59 48.88 61.53
CA GLY A 396 3.14 48.71 61.68
C GLY A 396 2.62 49.51 62.88
N ALA A 397 1.62 50.37 62.65
CA ALA A 397 0.85 51.00 63.73
C ALA A 397 -0.15 50.00 64.34
N ALA A 398 -0.21 49.97 65.68
CA ALA A 398 -0.94 49.01 66.50
C ALA A 398 -2.46 49.21 66.51
N ILE A 399 -3.22 48.12 66.66
CA ILE A 399 -4.63 48.10 67.07
C ILE A 399 -4.75 47.27 68.34
N ILE A 400 -5.04 47.90 69.50
CA ILE A 400 -5.70 47.31 70.70
C ILE A 400 -6.35 48.49 71.47
N GLY A 401 -7.62 48.52 71.92
CA GLY A 401 -8.68 47.52 71.90
C GLY A 401 -10.00 48.00 72.54
N THR A 402 -10.97 47.09 72.49
CA THR A 402 -12.11 46.81 73.42
C THR A 402 -13.30 47.77 73.65
N ALA A 403 -14.47 47.30 73.18
CA ALA A 403 -15.75 47.07 73.88
C ALA A 403 -16.97 48.05 73.72
N ILE A 404 -18.16 47.41 73.55
CA ILE A 404 -19.58 47.83 73.76
C ILE A 404 -20.34 48.42 72.52
N PRO A 405 -21.64 48.10 72.24
CA PRO A 405 -22.38 46.82 72.17
C PRO A 405 -23.14 46.65 70.81
N ARG A 406 -23.86 45.51 70.65
CA ARG A 406 -24.88 45.32 69.61
C ARG A 406 -26.06 46.29 69.80
N THR A 407 -26.42 47.07 68.77
CA THR A 407 -27.82 47.34 68.36
C THR A 407 -27.89 48.01 66.97
N ASN A 408 -28.94 47.68 66.21
CA ASN A 408 -29.42 48.29 64.97
C ASN A 408 -28.69 48.00 63.65
N ALA A 409 -28.68 46.72 63.29
CA ALA A 409 -28.93 46.30 61.92
C ALA A 409 -30.32 46.80 61.47
N ASN A 410 -30.41 47.99 60.86
CA ASN A 410 -31.56 48.41 60.01
C ASN A 410 -31.33 49.66 59.14
N ARG A 411 -30.09 50.14 58.96
CA ARG A 411 -29.83 51.38 58.17
C ARG A 411 -28.91 51.23 56.96
N VAL A 412 -28.48 50.02 56.62
CA VAL A 412 -27.59 49.78 55.45
C VAL A 412 -28.33 49.05 54.30
N SER A 413 -29.55 48.55 54.53
CA SER A 413 -30.37 47.93 53.46
C SER A 413 -31.01 48.95 52.49
N SER A 414 -31.14 50.22 52.87
CA SER A 414 -31.75 51.26 52.02
C SER A 414 -30.77 51.92 51.04
N GLY A 415 -29.45 51.84 51.28
CA GLY A 415 -28.43 52.41 50.38
C GLY A 415 -28.11 51.51 49.17
N LEU A 416 -28.17 50.20 49.34
CA LEU A 416 -27.82 49.23 48.29
C LEU A 416 -28.95 48.94 47.29
N GLN A 417 -30.22 49.25 47.61
CA GLN A 417 -31.31 49.20 46.63
C GLN A 417 -31.37 50.44 45.72
N ARG A 418 -30.86 51.61 46.16
CA ARG A 418 -30.89 52.85 45.36
C ARG A 418 -29.82 52.87 44.25
N LEU A 419 -28.70 52.17 44.45
CA LEU A 419 -27.63 52.04 43.43
C LEU A 419 -27.91 50.94 42.39
N LYS A 420 -28.79 49.98 42.67
CA LYS A 420 -29.23 48.98 41.67
C LYS A 420 -30.34 49.50 40.74
N SER A 421 -31.16 50.45 41.19
CA SER A 421 -32.23 51.04 40.35
C SER A 421 -31.74 52.14 39.39
N GLN A 422 -30.61 52.79 39.66
CA GLN A 422 -30.05 53.82 38.76
C GLN A 422 -29.22 53.25 37.60
N ARG A 423 -28.79 51.98 37.68
CA ARG A 423 -28.02 51.34 36.60
C ARG A 423 -28.91 50.69 35.53
N THR A 424 -30.18 50.42 35.83
CA THR A 424 -31.17 49.87 34.88
C THR A 424 -31.90 50.94 34.07
N ALA A 425 -31.85 52.21 34.47
CA ALA A 425 -32.49 53.33 33.73
C ALA A 425 -31.56 53.97 32.67
N LEU A 426 -30.26 53.69 32.69
CA LEU A 426 -29.28 54.21 31.71
C LEU A 426 -29.04 53.25 30.53
N ILE A 427 -29.64 52.06 30.52
CA ILE A 427 -29.52 51.08 29.43
C ILE A 427 -30.80 51.04 28.56
N THR A 428 -31.84 51.82 28.90
CA THR A 428 -33.10 51.91 28.13
C THR A 428 -33.28 53.26 27.43
N GLN A 429 -32.21 54.05 27.24
CA GLN A 429 -32.25 55.34 26.53
C GLN A 429 -31.28 55.44 25.32
N GLU A 430 -30.71 54.33 24.86
CA GLU A 430 -29.88 54.28 23.64
C GLU A 430 -30.36 53.24 22.61
N THR A 431 -31.64 52.86 22.70
CA THR A 431 -32.37 52.21 21.60
C THR A 431 -33.79 52.79 21.52
N GLU A 432 -33.88 54.00 20.97
CA GLU A 432 -34.96 54.45 20.10
C GLU A 432 -34.36 55.26 18.96
#